data_AF-A0A2E1A6S1-F1
#
_entry.id   AF-A0A2E1A6S1-F1
#
_cell.length_a   1.000
_cell.length_b   1.000
_cell.length_c   1.000
_cell.angle_alpha   90.00
_cell.angle_beta   90.00
_cell.angle_gamma   90.00
#
_symmetry.space_group_name_H-M   'P 1'
#
loop_
_entity.id
_entity.type
_entity.pdbx_description
1 polymer ?
#
loop_
_entity_poly.entity_id
_entity_poly.type
_entity_poly.pdbx_seq_one_letter_code
_entity_poly.pdbx_strand_id
1 'polypeptide(L)'
;MESPKSDNQNQDRNRQPRTRRNRWLLFSIVVNVIIIIGVVGVAGASAVIHQSDTNPEFCASCHIMQPNVDSYLTSNHLDNVHAEAGVQCKECHSDYGVPEEIVSGLNFVTGNYTVNSEGHILKRDFDDDICTQCHGDMASVARSTDFLFYNPHNSGMGDFTCDTCHVSHGEQIDYCSECHENGGQRMIEDDTPRLEQLGVPTTHYDSMMSPGIPAAPPEHPDTEVTPIDDNGTQDSEQGTATEEPTAEATSSQDASDTSGQN
;
A
#
# COMPACT_ATOMS: atom_id res chain seq x y z
N MET A 1 108.26 26.48 27.11
CA MET A 1 107.34 26.51 25.96
C MET A 1 106.51 25.23 26.00
N GLU A 2 105.22 25.18 25.76
CA GLU A 2 104.09 26.12 25.79
C GLU A 2 102.89 25.19 25.58
N SER A 3 101.77 25.43 26.26
CA SER A 3 100.51 24.77 25.89
C SER A 3 100.05 25.29 24.52
N PRO A 4 99.15 24.58 23.81
CA PRO A 4 97.77 25.01 23.98
C PRO A 4 96.71 23.89 23.99
N LYS A 5 95.62 24.23 24.66
CA LYS A 5 94.31 23.56 24.72
C LYS A 5 93.64 23.48 23.34
N SER A 6 92.77 22.49 23.18
CA SER A 6 91.61 22.61 22.29
C SER A 6 90.47 21.76 22.86
N ASP A 7 89.56 22.45 23.57
CA ASP A 7 88.24 21.97 23.94
C ASP A 7 87.47 21.45 22.71
N ASN A 8 86.79 20.31 22.86
CA ASN A 8 85.73 19.92 21.94
C ASN A 8 84.49 19.50 22.73
N GLN A 9 83.90 20.50 23.41
CA GLN A 9 82.51 20.45 23.86
C GLN A 9 81.62 20.95 22.72
N ASN A 10 81.18 20.10 21.78
CA ASN A 10 80.01 20.46 20.96
C ASN A 10 79.36 19.32 20.16
N GLN A 11 78.83 18.27 20.80
CA GLN A 11 77.84 17.40 20.13
C GLN A 11 76.77 16.87 21.09
N ASP A 12 76.07 17.78 21.78
CA ASP A 12 74.79 17.46 22.41
C ASP A 12 73.64 18.04 21.57
N ARG A 13 73.50 17.55 20.33
CA ARG A 13 72.34 17.85 19.49
C ARG A 13 71.15 17.02 19.97
N ASN A 14 70.47 17.55 20.98
CA ASN A 14 69.02 17.53 21.17
C ASN A 14 68.27 16.38 20.43
N ARG A 15 68.44 15.15 20.89
CA ARG A 15 67.55 14.03 20.48
C ARG A 15 66.34 14.04 21.41
N GLN A 16 65.32 14.84 21.09
CA GLN A 16 64.02 14.70 21.73
C GLN A 16 63.53 13.24 21.55
N PRO A 17 63.01 12.58 22.61
CA PRO A 17 62.55 11.21 22.53
C PRO A 17 61.37 11.13 21.55
N ARG A 18 61.62 10.56 20.36
CA ARG A 18 60.65 10.39 19.25
C ARG A 18 59.38 9.61 19.65
N THR A 19 59.33 9.00 20.82
CA THR A 19 58.24 8.13 21.28
C THR A 19 56.98 8.87 21.73
N ARG A 20 57.08 10.09 22.29
CA ARG A 20 55.90 10.88 22.72
C ARG A 20 55.12 11.47 21.53
N ARG A 21 55.82 11.97 20.51
CA ARG A 21 55.20 12.57 19.31
C ARG A 21 54.44 11.53 18.47
N ASN A 22 54.98 10.31 18.35
CA ASN A 22 54.30 9.22 17.64
C ASN A 22 53.08 8.67 18.42
N ARG A 23 53.14 8.63 19.76
CA ARG A 23 51.98 8.24 20.59
C ARG A 23 50.84 9.26 20.52
N TRP A 24 51.15 10.55 20.47
CA TRP A 24 50.14 11.60 20.31
C TRP A 24 49.51 11.61 18.91
N LEU A 25 50.32 11.39 17.86
CA LEU A 25 49.81 11.22 16.50
C LEU A 25 48.90 9.99 16.38
N LEU A 26 49.27 8.84 16.95
CA LEU A 26 48.43 7.65 16.96
C LEU A 26 47.11 7.88 17.70
N PHE A 27 47.16 8.51 18.88
CA PHE A 27 45.96 8.87 19.62
C PHE A 27 45.05 9.80 18.81
N SER A 28 45.62 10.83 18.17
CA SER A 28 44.88 11.74 17.30
C SER A 28 44.23 11.02 16.12
N ILE A 29 44.95 10.11 15.46
CA ILE A 29 44.40 9.31 14.35
C ILE A 29 43.23 8.46 14.84
N VAL A 30 43.39 7.73 15.95
CA VAL A 30 42.33 6.88 16.50
C VAL A 30 41.09 7.70 16.86
N VAL A 31 41.26 8.85 17.51
CA VAL A 31 40.14 9.74 17.85
C VAL A 31 39.43 10.24 16.59
N ASN A 32 40.18 10.70 15.58
CA ASN A 32 39.57 11.16 14.33
C ASN A 32 38.87 10.02 13.57
N VAL A 33 39.42 8.81 13.57
CA VAL A 33 38.77 7.64 12.95
C VAL A 33 37.45 7.33 13.66
N ILE A 34 37.43 7.34 15.00
CA ILE A 34 36.19 7.13 15.77
C ILE A 34 35.17 8.23 15.46
N ILE A 35 35.60 9.49 15.38
CA ILE A 35 34.72 10.61 15.00
C ILE A 35 34.16 10.40 13.60
N ILE A 36 35.00 10.03 12.62
CA ILE A 36 34.57 9.78 11.25
C ILE A 36 33.56 8.64 11.21
N ILE A 37 33.83 7.53 11.90
CA ILE A 37 32.89 6.39 11.99
C ILE A 37 31.57 6.83 12.62
N GLY A 38 31.62 7.63 13.70
CA GLY A 38 30.42 8.16 14.35
C GLY A 38 29.62 9.06 13.41
N VAL A 39 30.27 9.98 12.71
CA VAL A 39 29.62 10.90 11.75
C VAL A 39 29.02 10.13 10.57
N VAL A 40 29.78 9.19 9.99
CA VAL A 40 29.30 8.35 8.88
C VAL A 40 28.13 7.47 9.33
N GLY A 41 28.21 6.88 10.52
CA GLY A 41 27.12 6.07 11.09
C GLY A 41 25.84 6.88 11.30
N VAL A 42 25.95 8.09 11.88
CA VAL A 42 24.81 8.99 12.08
C VAL A 42 24.23 9.43 10.73
N ALA A 43 25.06 9.87 9.79
CA ALA A 43 24.59 10.29 8.47
C ALA A 43 23.90 9.16 7.70
N GLY A 44 24.44 7.93 7.78
CA GLY A 44 23.84 6.75 7.18
C GLY A 44 22.50 6.40 7.81
N ALA A 45 22.40 6.39 9.14
CA ALA A 45 21.15 6.13 9.85
C ALA A 45 20.08 7.18 9.51
N SER A 46 20.44 8.46 9.49
CA SER A 46 19.52 9.54 9.11
C SER A 46 19.02 9.40 7.68
N ALA A 47 19.88 8.99 6.74
CA ALA A 47 19.47 8.76 5.36
C ALA A 47 18.48 7.59 5.23
N VAL A 48 18.70 6.50 5.96
CA VAL A 48 17.80 5.35 5.97
C VAL A 48 16.44 5.71 6.57
N ILE A 49 16.43 6.41 7.71
CA ILE A 49 15.18 6.87 8.35
C ILE A 49 14.41 7.80 7.41
N HIS A 50 15.09 8.74 6.77
CA HIS A 50 14.45 9.62 5.79
C HIS A 50 13.82 8.82 4.64
N GLN A 51 14.47 7.75 4.20
CA GLN A 51 13.93 6.88 3.17
C GLN A 51 12.73 6.07 3.65
N SER A 52 12.69 5.63 4.91
CA SER A 52 11.49 4.98 5.45
C SER A 52 10.32 5.96 5.65
N ASP A 53 10.62 7.22 5.90
CA ASP A 53 9.60 8.27 6.06
C ASP A 53 9.01 8.75 4.73
N THR A 54 9.77 8.67 3.63
CA THR A 54 9.44 9.40 2.39
C THR A 54 9.43 8.60 1.11
N ASN A 55 9.94 7.36 1.12
CA ASN A 55 9.98 6.53 -0.07
C ASN A 55 9.07 5.31 0.08
N PRO A 56 7.91 5.25 -0.59
CA PRO A 56 6.99 4.10 -0.47
C PRO A 56 7.64 2.79 -0.93
N GLU A 57 8.52 2.82 -1.95
CA GLU A 57 9.23 1.61 -2.42
C GLU A 57 10.20 1.05 -1.37
N PHE A 58 10.68 1.89 -0.43
CA PHE A 58 11.57 1.42 0.62
C PHE A 58 10.87 0.41 1.55
N CYS A 59 9.57 0.57 1.79
CA CYS A 59 8.79 -0.32 2.65
C CYS A 59 8.78 -1.77 2.14
N ALA A 60 8.71 -1.96 0.82
CA ALA A 60 8.72 -3.28 0.19
C ALA A 60 10.10 -3.98 0.25
N SER A 61 11.17 -3.26 0.58
CA SER A 61 12.51 -3.84 0.67
C SER A 61 12.76 -4.65 1.96
N CYS A 62 11.96 -4.40 3.01
CA CYS A 62 12.20 -4.94 4.34
C CYS A 62 11.03 -5.78 4.89
N HIS A 63 9.82 -5.70 4.32
CA HIS A 63 8.66 -6.54 4.66
C HIS A 63 7.68 -6.64 3.48
N ILE A 64 6.61 -7.44 3.59
CA ILE A 64 5.69 -7.82 2.50
C ILE A 64 4.71 -6.68 2.12
N MET A 65 5.22 -5.49 1.77
CA MET A 65 4.38 -4.33 1.45
C MET A 65 4.11 -4.12 -0.03
N GLN A 66 4.72 -4.90 -0.92
CA GLN A 66 4.63 -4.62 -2.35
C GLN A 66 3.19 -4.40 -2.85
N PRO A 67 2.19 -5.23 -2.48
CA PRO A 67 0.80 -4.98 -2.92
C PRO A 67 0.24 -3.62 -2.46
N ASN A 68 0.53 -3.23 -1.21
CA ASN A 68 0.06 -1.97 -0.64
C ASN A 68 0.82 -0.77 -1.21
N VAL A 69 2.11 -0.94 -1.56
CA VAL A 69 2.90 0.08 -2.27
C VAL A 69 2.36 0.28 -3.67
N ASP A 70 2.07 -0.80 -4.38
CA ASP A 70 1.49 -0.76 -5.73
C ASP A 70 0.11 -0.08 -5.69
N SER A 71 -0.72 -0.43 -4.70
CA SER A 71 -2.00 0.24 -4.46
C SER A 71 -1.80 1.73 -4.23
N TYR A 72 -1.00 2.11 -3.25
CA TYR A 72 -0.74 3.52 -2.90
C TYR A 72 -0.23 4.34 -4.10
N LEU A 73 0.58 3.75 -4.98
CA LEU A 73 1.14 4.45 -6.13
C LEU A 73 0.22 4.48 -7.36
N THR A 74 -0.66 3.49 -7.53
CA THR A 74 -1.30 3.26 -8.85
C THR A 74 -2.79 2.87 -8.82
N SER A 75 -3.36 2.50 -7.68
CA SER A 75 -4.79 2.19 -7.59
C SER A 75 -5.64 3.46 -7.60
N ASN A 76 -6.96 3.28 -7.55
CA ASN A 76 -7.93 4.32 -7.24
C ASN A 76 -8.43 4.24 -5.80
N HIS A 77 -7.83 3.39 -4.95
CA HIS A 77 -8.23 3.23 -3.56
C HIS A 77 -7.84 4.46 -2.73
N LEU A 78 -8.36 4.50 -1.50
CA LEU A 78 -8.19 5.65 -0.60
C LEU A 78 -6.72 5.95 -0.27
N ASP A 79 -5.82 4.95 -0.30
CA ASP A 79 -4.38 5.17 -0.15
C ASP A 79 -3.78 6.01 -1.28
N ASN A 80 -4.19 5.78 -2.53
CA ASN A 80 -3.74 6.57 -3.67
C ASN A 80 -4.28 7.99 -3.64
N VAL A 81 -5.55 8.17 -3.24
CA VAL A 81 -6.13 9.51 -3.02
C VAL A 81 -5.30 10.32 -2.01
N HIS A 82 -4.84 9.67 -0.94
CA HIS A 82 -3.93 10.27 0.03
C HIS A 82 -2.52 10.51 -0.52
N ALA A 83 -2.00 9.60 -1.35
CA ALA A 83 -0.73 9.78 -2.05
C ALA A 83 -0.75 11.04 -2.95
N GLU A 84 -1.83 11.25 -3.69
CA GLU A 84 -2.05 12.44 -4.53
C GLU A 84 -2.16 13.73 -3.69
N ALA A 85 -2.68 13.63 -2.47
CA ALA A 85 -2.71 14.71 -1.49
C ALA A 85 -1.35 14.94 -0.80
N GLY A 86 -0.34 14.11 -1.07
CA GLY A 86 1.00 14.21 -0.51
C GLY A 86 1.14 13.64 0.91
N VAL A 87 0.19 12.83 1.36
CA VAL A 87 0.23 12.14 2.65
C VAL A 87 1.08 10.89 2.53
N GLN A 88 2.13 10.79 3.33
CA GLN A 88 3.11 9.70 3.29
C GLN A 88 2.65 8.49 4.11
N CYS A 89 3.21 7.31 3.81
CA CYS A 89 2.81 6.03 4.40
C CYS A 89 2.79 6.07 5.94
N LYS A 90 3.80 6.68 6.57
CA LYS A 90 3.94 6.76 8.04
C LYS A 90 3.08 7.84 8.69
N GLU A 91 2.41 8.69 7.91
CA GLU A 91 1.42 9.63 8.47
C GLU A 91 0.15 8.89 8.86
N CYS A 92 -0.20 7.79 8.18
CA CYS A 92 -1.22 6.84 8.63
C CYS A 92 -0.63 5.73 9.51
N HIS A 93 0.53 5.17 9.15
CA HIS A 93 1.25 4.17 9.95
C HIS A 93 2.14 4.80 11.03
N SER A 94 1.56 5.70 11.82
CA SER A 94 2.30 6.59 12.73
C SER A 94 2.86 5.91 13.98
N ASP A 95 2.33 4.74 14.34
CA ASP A 95 2.81 3.93 15.44
C ASP A 95 4.06 3.10 15.07
N TYR A 96 4.46 3.12 13.80
CA TYR A 96 5.57 2.35 13.28
C TYR A 96 6.88 3.13 13.40
N GLY A 97 7.44 3.13 14.62
CA GLY A 97 8.72 3.75 14.93
C GLY A 97 9.92 2.91 14.50
N VAL A 98 11.13 3.46 14.75
CA VAL A 98 12.40 2.80 14.44
C VAL A 98 12.52 1.40 15.08
N PRO A 99 12.12 1.17 16.35
CA PRO A 99 12.16 -0.17 16.93
C PRO A 99 11.27 -1.19 16.19
N GLU A 100 10.06 -0.78 15.83
CA GLU A 100 9.07 -1.59 15.13
C GLU A 100 9.54 -1.92 13.70
N GLU A 101 10.13 -0.95 13.01
CA GLU A 101 10.79 -1.12 11.70
C GLU A 101 11.90 -2.18 11.77
N ILE A 102 12.77 -2.10 12.78
CA ILE A 102 13.87 -3.07 12.97
C ILE A 102 13.31 -4.48 13.23
N VAL A 103 12.31 -4.60 14.11
CA VAL A 103 11.69 -5.89 14.44
C VAL A 103 11.02 -6.50 13.22
N SER A 104 10.31 -5.69 12.43
CA SER A 104 9.66 -6.15 11.21
C SER A 104 10.66 -6.61 10.15
N GLY A 105 11.74 -5.86 9.92
CA GLY A 105 12.80 -6.29 9.01
C GLY A 105 13.48 -7.59 9.44
N LEU A 106 13.71 -7.77 10.75
CA LEU A 106 14.21 -9.03 11.30
C LEU A 106 13.20 -10.17 11.11
N ASN A 107 11.92 -9.92 11.37
CA ASN A 107 10.86 -10.90 11.18
C ASN A 107 10.75 -11.34 9.71
N PHE A 108 10.86 -10.41 8.77
CA PHE A 108 10.89 -10.72 7.34
C PHE A 108 12.06 -11.64 6.97
N VAL A 109 13.29 -11.28 7.35
CA VAL A 109 14.49 -12.07 7.03
C VAL A 109 14.49 -13.44 7.73
N THR A 110 13.91 -13.54 8.93
CA THR A 110 13.80 -14.79 9.68
C THR A 110 12.58 -15.62 9.32
N GLY A 111 11.68 -15.11 8.48
CA GLY A 111 10.41 -15.77 8.13
C GLY A 111 9.38 -15.76 9.26
N ASN A 112 9.55 -14.92 10.28
CA ASN A 112 8.68 -14.82 11.45
C ASN A 112 7.58 -13.75 11.26
N TYR A 113 6.74 -13.92 10.24
CA TYR A 113 5.61 -13.02 9.95
C TYR A 113 4.34 -13.82 9.65
N THR A 114 3.20 -13.16 9.77
CA THR A 114 1.88 -13.75 9.53
C THR A 114 1.23 -13.11 8.32
N VAL A 115 0.74 -13.96 7.42
CA VAL A 115 -0.06 -13.60 6.24
C VAL A 115 -1.37 -14.36 6.26
N ASN A 116 -2.36 -13.89 5.51
CA ASN A 116 -3.60 -14.62 5.29
C ASN A 116 -3.37 -15.82 4.33
N SER A 117 -4.45 -16.52 3.98
CA SER A 117 -4.43 -17.66 3.04
C SER A 117 -3.95 -17.31 1.63
N GLU A 118 -4.06 -16.04 1.23
CA GLU A 118 -3.61 -15.53 -0.08
C GLU A 118 -2.17 -15.01 -0.05
N GLY A 119 -1.49 -15.04 1.10
CA GLY A 119 -0.14 -14.52 1.25
C GLY A 119 -0.08 -12.99 1.45
N HIS A 120 -1.22 -12.33 1.69
CA HIS A 120 -1.28 -10.91 2.01
C HIS A 120 -1.08 -10.66 3.50
N ILE A 121 -0.50 -9.51 3.84
CA ILE A 121 -0.42 -9.08 5.25
C ILE A 121 -1.85 -8.93 5.79
N LEU A 122 -2.05 -9.34 7.03
CA LEU A 122 -3.32 -9.15 7.73
C LEU A 122 -3.72 -7.67 7.75
N LYS A 123 -5.02 -7.38 7.51
CA LYS A 123 -5.58 -6.03 7.62
C LYS A 123 -5.25 -5.46 8.99
N ARG A 124 -4.76 -4.24 8.98
CA ARG A 124 -4.54 -3.46 10.19
C ARG A 124 -5.79 -2.65 10.51
N ASP A 125 -6.17 -2.68 11.78
CA ASP A 125 -7.22 -1.84 12.33
C ASP A 125 -6.60 -0.54 12.87
N PHE A 126 -7.33 0.56 12.70
CA PHE A 126 -6.94 1.88 13.18
C PHE A 126 -8.12 2.52 13.92
N ASP A 127 -7.84 3.15 15.05
CA ASP A 127 -8.81 4.00 15.71
C ASP A 127 -9.11 5.24 14.82
N ASP A 128 -10.30 5.83 14.98
CA ASP A 128 -10.74 7.00 14.20
C ASP A 128 -9.83 8.24 14.39
N ASP A 129 -8.98 8.23 15.41
CA ASP A 129 -8.03 9.31 15.66
C ASP A 129 -7.04 9.50 14.50
N ILE A 130 -6.68 8.42 13.78
CA ILE A 130 -5.80 8.54 12.60
C ILE A 130 -6.43 9.39 11.50
N CYS A 131 -7.75 9.24 11.31
CA CYS A 131 -8.51 9.95 10.28
C CYS A 131 -8.78 11.40 10.73
N THR A 132 -9.22 11.56 11.97
CA THR A 132 -9.69 12.84 12.50
C THR A 132 -8.55 13.84 12.80
N GLN A 133 -7.30 13.38 12.82
CA GLN A 133 -6.10 14.24 12.85
C GLN A 133 -6.04 15.23 11.67
N CYS A 134 -6.55 14.83 10.49
CA CYS A 134 -6.57 15.66 9.30
C CYS A 134 -8.00 16.06 8.87
N HIS A 135 -8.98 15.16 9.00
CA HIS A 135 -10.35 15.39 8.49
C HIS A 135 -11.29 16.14 9.47
N GLY A 136 -10.86 16.34 10.72
CA GLY A 136 -11.68 16.92 11.78
C GLY A 136 -12.65 15.89 12.39
N ASP A 137 -13.52 16.35 13.29
CA ASP A 137 -14.49 15.47 13.97
C ASP A 137 -15.62 15.00 13.04
N MET A 138 -16.38 14.00 13.49
CA MET A 138 -17.53 13.48 12.73
C MET A 138 -18.55 14.55 12.34
N ALA A 139 -18.76 15.56 13.19
CA ALA A 139 -19.66 16.68 12.86
C ALA A 139 -19.11 17.58 11.74
N SER A 140 -17.79 17.72 11.64
CA SER A 140 -17.12 18.40 10.52
C SER A 140 -17.28 17.60 9.23
N VAL A 141 -17.03 16.29 9.27
CA VAL A 141 -17.17 15.39 8.12
C VAL A 141 -18.62 15.31 7.64
N ALA A 142 -19.57 15.21 8.57
CA ALA A 142 -21.00 15.30 8.28
C ALA A 142 -21.35 16.57 7.51
N ARG A 143 -20.88 17.74 7.97
CA ARG A 143 -21.13 19.01 7.29
C ARG A 143 -20.44 19.13 5.94
N SER A 144 -19.23 18.60 5.79
CA SER A 144 -18.50 18.65 4.52
C SER A 144 -19.15 17.77 3.45
N THR A 145 -19.94 16.78 3.85
CA THR A 145 -20.63 15.82 2.96
C THR A 145 -22.15 16.03 2.89
N ASP A 146 -22.67 17.17 3.36
CA ASP A 146 -24.12 17.49 3.38
C ASP A 146 -24.74 17.64 1.97
N PHE A 147 -23.91 17.66 0.93
CA PHE A 147 -24.35 17.64 -0.47
C PHE A 147 -24.72 16.24 -0.99
N LEU A 148 -24.44 15.18 -0.22
CA LEU A 148 -24.84 13.82 -0.57
C LEU A 148 -26.35 13.67 -0.43
N PHE A 149 -26.96 12.89 -1.33
CA PHE A 149 -28.39 12.61 -1.27
C PHE A 149 -28.76 11.88 0.04
N TYR A 150 -27.92 10.92 0.44
CA TYR A 150 -27.94 10.32 1.76
C TYR A 150 -26.55 10.49 2.38
N ASN A 151 -26.47 11.14 3.53
CA ASN A 151 -25.21 11.41 4.19
C ASN A 151 -24.91 10.32 5.24
N PRO A 152 -23.99 9.37 4.96
CA PRO A 152 -23.66 8.30 5.89
C PRO A 152 -22.97 8.81 7.16
N HIS A 153 -22.35 9.99 7.11
CA HIS A 153 -21.69 10.63 8.24
C HIS A 153 -22.67 11.39 9.16
N ASN A 154 -23.95 11.46 8.79
CA ASN A 154 -25.03 12.02 9.60
C ASN A 154 -26.21 11.05 9.63
N SER A 155 -25.93 9.80 10.05
CA SER A 155 -26.91 8.73 10.03
C SER A 155 -27.78 8.71 11.30
N GLY A 156 -29.05 8.33 11.16
CA GLY A 156 -29.92 8.05 12.31
C GLY A 156 -29.60 6.71 13.01
N MET A 157 -28.70 5.90 12.45
CA MET A 157 -28.29 4.59 13.00
C MET A 157 -27.19 4.72 14.07
N GLY A 158 -26.64 5.92 14.24
CA GLY A 158 -25.51 6.21 15.13
C GLY A 158 -24.22 6.46 14.35
N ASP A 159 -23.14 6.57 15.11
CA ASP A 159 -21.80 6.77 14.58
C ASP A 159 -21.15 5.42 14.27
N PHE A 160 -20.58 5.30 13.07
CA PHE A 160 -19.74 4.18 12.66
C PHE A 160 -18.28 4.60 12.70
N THR A 161 -17.37 3.65 12.89
CA THR A 161 -15.95 3.90 12.70
C THR A 161 -15.66 4.17 11.23
N CYS A 162 -14.64 4.98 10.95
CA CYS A 162 -14.27 5.35 9.59
C CYS A 162 -14.01 4.10 8.74
N ASP A 163 -13.34 3.11 9.33
CA ASP A 163 -12.90 1.88 8.67
C ASP A 163 -14.03 0.86 8.39
N THR A 164 -15.24 1.12 8.89
CA THR A 164 -16.45 0.34 8.59
C THR A 164 -16.76 0.41 7.09
N CYS A 165 -16.60 1.60 6.51
CA CYS A 165 -16.85 1.85 5.09
C CYS A 165 -15.55 2.15 4.34
N HIS A 166 -14.62 2.86 4.98
CA HIS A 166 -13.42 3.35 4.32
C HIS A 166 -12.23 2.39 4.42
N VAL A 167 -11.69 1.99 3.27
CA VAL A 167 -10.58 1.03 3.17
C VAL A 167 -9.40 1.68 2.45
N SER A 168 -8.25 1.77 3.11
CA SER A 168 -7.06 2.41 2.52
C SER A 168 -6.49 1.59 1.35
N HIS A 169 -6.18 0.32 1.58
CA HIS A 169 -5.54 -0.56 0.59
C HIS A 169 -6.56 -1.53 -0.03
N GLY A 170 -7.67 -1.02 -0.56
CA GLY A 170 -8.71 -1.85 -1.18
C GLY A 170 -10.02 -1.11 -1.44
N GLU A 171 -10.97 -1.85 -2.01
CA GLU A 171 -12.31 -1.36 -2.33
C GLU A 171 -13.05 -0.86 -1.08
N GLN A 172 -13.75 0.27 -1.21
CA GLN A 172 -14.64 0.77 -0.16
C GLN A 172 -15.81 -0.20 0.06
N ILE A 173 -16.30 -0.24 1.31
CA ILE A 173 -17.40 -1.11 1.72
C ILE A 173 -18.71 -0.33 1.70
N ASP A 174 -19.69 -0.84 0.93
CA ASP A 174 -21.07 -0.37 0.98
C ASP A 174 -21.86 -1.08 2.08
N TYR A 175 -21.59 -0.67 3.33
CA TYR A 175 -22.16 -1.29 4.52
C TYR A 175 -23.69 -1.26 4.54
N CYS A 176 -24.31 -0.22 3.97
CA CYS A 176 -25.77 -0.07 3.97
C CYS A 176 -26.43 -1.12 3.05
N SER A 177 -25.80 -1.41 1.90
CA SER A 177 -26.29 -2.38 0.93
C SER A 177 -26.23 -3.84 1.38
N GLU A 178 -25.55 -4.13 2.51
CA GLU A 178 -25.52 -5.48 3.08
C GLU A 178 -26.92 -5.94 3.56
N CYS A 179 -27.80 -5.01 3.91
CA CYS A 179 -29.15 -5.32 4.39
C CYS A 179 -30.26 -4.95 3.41
N HIS A 180 -30.12 -3.82 2.70
CA HIS A 180 -31.09 -3.34 1.71
C HIS A 180 -30.38 -2.43 0.71
N GLU A 181 -30.91 -2.29 -0.50
CA GLU A 181 -30.35 -1.35 -1.48
C GLU A 181 -30.23 0.07 -0.87
N ASN A 182 -29.04 0.67 -0.98
CA ASN A 182 -28.74 1.99 -0.39
C ASN A 182 -29.07 3.17 -1.32
N GLY A 183 -29.73 2.92 -2.46
CA GLY A 183 -29.98 3.95 -3.47
C GLY A 183 -28.80 4.20 -4.43
N GLY A 184 -27.85 3.27 -4.51
CA GLY A 184 -26.61 3.37 -5.30
C GLY A 184 -25.78 4.59 -4.93
N GLN A 185 -25.62 4.78 -3.62
CA GLN A 185 -24.66 5.74 -3.11
C GLN A 185 -23.28 5.38 -3.65
N ARG A 186 -22.61 6.38 -4.21
CA ARG A 186 -21.27 6.21 -4.77
C ARG A 186 -20.21 6.22 -3.69
N MET A 187 -19.24 5.34 -3.87
CA MET A 187 -18.02 5.29 -3.08
C MET A 187 -16.90 6.08 -3.79
N ILE A 188 -15.77 6.25 -3.11
CA ILE A 188 -14.67 7.10 -3.58
C ILE A 188 -14.10 6.62 -4.93
N GLU A 189 -14.13 5.31 -5.17
CA GLU A 189 -13.66 4.67 -6.41
C GLU A 189 -14.67 4.70 -7.55
N ASP A 190 -15.92 5.11 -7.30
CA ASP A 190 -16.94 5.16 -8.35
C ASP A 190 -16.86 6.46 -9.17
N ASP A 191 -16.02 6.39 -10.20
CA ASP A 191 -15.81 7.44 -11.20
C ASP A 191 -16.97 7.59 -12.20
N THR A 192 -18.05 6.81 -12.09
CA THR A 192 -19.16 6.98 -13.03
C THR A 192 -19.68 8.42 -12.94
N PRO A 193 -19.96 9.13 -14.05
CA PRO A 193 -20.48 10.50 -13.97
C PRO A 193 -21.88 10.52 -13.37
N ARG A 194 -22.23 11.49 -12.50
CA ARG A 194 -23.61 11.54 -11.97
C ARG A 194 -24.56 11.70 -13.16
N LEU A 195 -25.62 10.89 -13.25
CA LEU A 195 -26.59 10.99 -14.35
C LEU A 195 -27.17 12.41 -14.47
N GLU A 196 -27.30 13.15 -13.36
CA GLU A 196 -27.61 14.58 -13.35
C GLU A 196 -26.57 15.47 -14.03
N GLN A 197 -25.26 15.18 -13.89
CA GLN A 197 -24.19 15.87 -14.62
C GLN A 197 -24.23 15.55 -16.13
N LEU A 198 -24.82 14.42 -16.52
CA LEU A 198 -25.07 14.05 -17.91
C LEU A 198 -26.43 14.58 -18.43
N GLY A 199 -27.17 15.36 -17.63
CA GLY A 199 -28.47 15.92 -18.01
C GLY A 199 -29.61 14.91 -18.08
N VAL A 200 -29.44 13.73 -17.46
CA VAL A 200 -30.47 12.69 -17.37
C VAL A 200 -31.30 12.94 -16.11
N PRO A 201 -32.65 13.06 -16.22
CA PRO A 201 -33.51 13.28 -15.06
C PRO A 201 -33.40 12.16 -14.02
N THR A 202 -33.32 12.51 -12.75
CA THR A 202 -33.23 11.59 -11.59
C THR A 202 -34.37 10.58 -11.52
N THR A 203 -35.50 10.85 -12.18
CA THR A 203 -36.63 9.92 -12.34
C THR A 203 -36.26 8.62 -13.06
N HIS A 204 -35.07 8.52 -13.65
CA HIS A 204 -34.59 7.29 -14.28
C HIS A 204 -33.97 6.30 -13.30
N TYR A 205 -33.57 6.75 -12.10
CA TYR A 205 -33.02 5.87 -11.08
C TYR A 205 -34.08 4.87 -10.57
N ASP A 206 -35.33 5.35 -10.37
CA ASP A 206 -36.50 4.51 -10.04
C ASP A 206 -36.78 3.40 -11.08
N SER A 207 -36.33 3.56 -12.32
CA SER A 207 -36.59 2.60 -13.40
C SER A 207 -35.46 1.58 -13.61
N MET A 208 -34.24 1.87 -13.14
CA MET A 208 -33.10 0.94 -13.18
C MET A 208 -33.09 -0.01 -11.99
N MET A 209 -33.73 0.36 -10.88
CA MET A 209 -34.01 -0.50 -9.71
C MET A 209 -35.26 -1.38 -9.91
N SER A 210 -35.56 -1.77 -11.16
CA SER A 210 -36.58 -2.80 -11.39
C SER A 210 -35.97 -4.17 -11.12
N PRO A 211 -36.61 -5.05 -10.33
CA PRO A 211 -36.00 -6.28 -9.86
C PRO A 211 -35.78 -7.22 -11.05
N GLY A 212 -34.55 -7.33 -11.53
CA GLY A 212 -34.29 -8.17 -12.70
C GLY A 212 -32.88 -8.19 -13.28
N ILE A 213 -31.95 -7.34 -12.83
CA ILE A 213 -30.54 -7.51 -13.19
C ILE A 213 -29.89 -8.34 -12.09
N PRO A 214 -29.51 -9.61 -12.34
CA PRO A 214 -28.77 -10.37 -11.36
C PRO A 214 -27.44 -9.65 -11.09
N ALA A 215 -27.09 -9.54 -9.82
CA ALA A 215 -25.74 -9.20 -9.39
C ALA A 215 -24.74 -10.02 -10.22
N ALA A 216 -23.64 -9.38 -10.62
CA ALA A 216 -22.54 -10.05 -11.28
C ALA A 216 -22.22 -11.37 -10.52
N PRO A 217 -22.05 -12.49 -11.22
CA PRO A 217 -21.86 -13.77 -10.55
C PRO A 217 -20.60 -13.71 -9.69
N PRO A 218 -20.59 -14.34 -8.50
CA PRO A 218 -19.34 -14.55 -7.79
C PRO A 218 -18.47 -15.44 -8.68
N GLU A 219 -17.25 -14.98 -8.97
CA GLU A 219 -16.25 -15.87 -9.56
C GLU A 219 -16.01 -17.04 -8.58
N HIS A 220 -16.30 -18.22 -9.13
CA HIS A 220 -16.29 -19.58 -8.57
C HIS A 220 -14.89 -20.07 -8.10
N PRO A 221 -14.68 -21.38 -7.80
CA PRO A 221 -15.35 -22.27 -6.86
C PRO A 221 -14.31 -22.96 -5.93
N ASP A 222 -14.76 -23.45 -4.78
CA ASP A 222 -13.99 -24.42 -3.99
C ASP A 222 -13.78 -25.71 -4.81
N THR A 223 -12.56 -25.87 -5.34
CA THR A 223 -12.08 -27.14 -5.86
C THR A 223 -11.05 -27.67 -4.87
N GLU A 224 -11.41 -28.72 -4.14
CA GLU A 224 -10.45 -29.58 -3.45
C GLU A 224 -9.35 -29.98 -4.44
N VAL A 225 -8.06 -29.75 -4.17
CA VAL A 225 -6.94 -30.65 -4.48
C VAL A 225 -5.65 -30.24 -3.73
N THR A 226 -5.19 -31.21 -2.93
CA THR A 226 -3.84 -31.66 -2.48
C THR A 226 -2.61 -30.73 -2.39
N PRO A 227 -1.65 -31.03 -1.47
CA PRO A 227 -0.42 -30.24 -1.32
C PRO A 227 0.54 -30.46 -2.50
N ILE A 228 1.22 -29.40 -2.92
CA ILE A 228 2.35 -29.47 -3.87
C ILE A 228 3.62 -28.94 -3.19
N ASP A 229 4.68 -29.71 -3.41
CA ASP A 229 6.02 -29.69 -2.86
C ASP A 229 7.02 -28.85 -3.68
N ASP A 230 8.08 -28.41 -2.99
CA ASP A 230 9.14 -27.51 -3.45
C ASP A 230 9.95 -28.06 -4.64
N ASN A 231 9.50 -27.81 -5.87
CA ASN A 231 10.42 -27.55 -6.99
C ASN A 231 9.69 -26.97 -8.21
N GLY A 232 9.87 -25.67 -8.45
CA GLY A 232 9.27 -24.95 -9.57
C GLY A 232 9.70 -25.47 -10.95
N THR A 233 8.87 -26.30 -11.57
CA THR A 233 8.88 -26.52 -13.02
C THR A 233 7.44 -26.76 -13.50
N GLN A 234 6.99 -25.97 -14.49
CA GLN A 234 5.70 -26.16 -15.17
C GLN A 234 5.82 -27.28 -16.21
N ASP A 235 5.05 -28.35 -16.03
CA ASP A 235 4.79 -29.29 -17.11
C ASP A 235 3.58 -28.81 -17.94
N SER A 236 3.83 -28.65 -19.23
CA SER A 236 2.82 -28.38 -20.26
C SER A 236 2.13 -29.68 -20.66
N GLU A 237 0.82 -29.79 -20.44
CA GLU A 237 0.00 -30.84 -21.06
C GLU A 237 -0.98 -30.26 -22.10
N GLN A 238 -0.84 -30.79 -23.31
CA GLN A 238 -1.68 -30.57 -24.49
C GLN A 238 -3.02 -31.30 -24.34
N GLY A 239 -4.10 -30.74 -24.89
CA GLY A 239 -5.41 -31.41 -24.87
C GLY A 239 -6.48 -30.83 -25.80
N THR A 240 -6.30 -31.04 -27.12
CA THR A 240 -7.31 -31.37 -28.14
C THR A 240 -8.49 -30.42 -28.44
N ALA A 241 -8.50 -29.92 -29.69
CA ALA A 241 -9.63 -29.35 -30.40
C ALA A 241 -10.62 -30.41 -30.91
N THR A 242 -11.91 -30.07 -30.92
CA THR A 242 -12.97 -30.68 -31.76
C THR A 242 -13.91 -29.53 -32.17
N GLU A 243 -13.75 -29.02 -33.40
CA GLU A 243 -14.54 -29.30 -34.61
C GLU A 243 -16.00 -28.81 -34.58
N GLU A 244 -16.27 -27.79 -35.41
CA GLU A 244 -17.60 -27.36 -35.89
C GLU A 244 -18.33 -28.50 -36.62
N PRO A 245 -19.65 -28.36 -36.78
CA PRO A 245 -20.25 -28.72 -38.07
C PRO A 245 -21.02 -27.57 -38.70
N THR A 246 -20.63 -27.28 -39.95
CA THR A 246 -21.35 -26.49 -40.93
C THR A 246 -22.56 -27.23 -41.52
N ALA A 247 -23.58 -26.43 -41.87
CA ALA A 247 -24.55 -26.58 -42.97
C ALA A 247 -25.66 -27.65 -42.88
N GLU A 248 -26.92 -27.19 -42.98
CA GLU A 248 -27.70 -27.37 -44.22
C GLU A 248 -28.98 -26.51 -44.21
N ALA A 249 -29.18 -25.79 -45.32
CA ALA A 249 -30.43 -25.16 -45.68
C ALA A 249 -31.29 -26.18 -46.44
N THR A 250 -32.57 -26.31 -46.07
CA THR A 250 -33.59 -26.84 -47.00
C THR A 250 -34.85 -25.98 -46.93
N SER A 251 -35.33 -25.63 -48.12
CA SER A 251 -36.55 -24.89 -48.42
C SER A 251 -37.67 -25.85 -48.83
N SER A 252 -38.90 -25.59 -48.39
CA SER A 252 -40.16 -25.88 -49.13
C SER A 252 -41.33 -25.51 -48.20
N GLN A 253 -42.06 -24.43 -48.47
CA GLN A 253 -43.25 -24.32 -49.33
C GLN A 253 -44.57 -24.74 -48.66
N ASP A 254 -45.52 -23.79 -48.75
CA ASP A 254 -46.98 -23.88 -48.89
C ASP A 254 -47.86 -24.43 -47.75
N ALA A 255 -48.68 -23.52 -47.20
CA ALA A 255 -50.14 -23.44 -47.43
C ALA A 255 -50.73 -22.40 -46.44
N SER A 256 -51.15 -21.21 -46.87
CA SER A 256 -52.55 -20.88 -47.20
C SER A 256 -53.58 -21.59 -46.30
N ASP A 257 -54.26 -20.88 -45.40
CA ASP A 257 -55.63 -20.41 -45.66
C ASP A 257 -56.14 -19.45 -44.57
N THR A 258 -57.21 -18.79 -44.97
CA THR A 258 -57.92 -17.58 -44.60
C THR A 258 -58.77 -17.57 -43.31
N SER A 259 -59.32 -16.36 -43.09
CA SER A 259 -60.48 -15.95 -42.28
C SER A 259 -60.14 -15.52 -40.84
N GLY A 260 -60.50 -14.34 -40.36
CA GLY A 260 -61.50 -13.37 -40.82
C GLY A 260 -62.45 -13.07 -39.67
N GLN A 261 -62.39 -11.83 -39.17
CA GLN A 261 -63.48 -11.08 -38.54
C GLN A 261 -64.21 -11.72 -37.34
N ASN A 262 -63.97 -11.17 -36.15
CA ASN A 262 -64.91 -10.24 -35.50
C ASN A 262 -64.21 -9.44 -34.39
#